data_AF-A0A957P2E7-F1
#
_entry.id   AF-A0A957P2E7-F1
#
_cell.length_a   1.000
_cell.length_b   1.000
_cell.length_c   1.000
_cell.angle_alpha   90.00
_cell.angle_beta   90.00
_cell.angle_gamma   90.00
#
_symmetry.space_group_name_H-M   'P 1'
#
loop_
_entity.id
_entity.type
_entity.pdbx_description
1 polymer ?
#
loop_
_entity_poly.entity_id
_entity_poly.type
_entity_poly.pdbx_seq_one_letter_code
_entity_poly.pdbx_strand_id
1 'polypeptide(L)'
;GGGFYQFDDLRPGQYQLHIPVANFDPGQPLDGFVTCTGAGADEVSDQNVDENGQDLSVAGGISSNVFDLQSGAEPMGEDQSSYTGALTDADVNFTADFCFYPPTERVAVGNLVWIDDGGGGGVADNGILDGAEVGADGVSLALYRCGVQVGVGTPVSSTVTAGGGFYQFDTLVQGSYYVHVAPANFADGQPLARYISSTGQGADELSDQNADENGGDTLTVVGVSSNCFDLQPNSEVSAEDQSNYTGALDDDNVNFTADFGFVLLTERVAIGNL
;
A
#
# COMPACT_ATOMS: atom_id res chain seq x y z
N GLY A 1 -9.71 -22.65 -9.48
CA GLY A 1 -9.91 -22.70 -8.02
C GLY A 1 -11.15 -21.90 -7.74
N GLY A 2 -12.13 -22.46 -7.02
CA GLY A 2 -13.52 -21.98 -7.05
C GLY A 2 -14.03 -21.32 -5.77
N GLY A 3 -13.17 -20.87 -4.85
CA GLY A 3 -13.60 -20.09 -3.67
C GLY A 3 -14.56 -20.77 -2.68
N PHE A 4 -14.94 -22.03 -2.90
CA PHE A 4 -15.93 -22.74 -2.09
C PHE A 4 -15.45 -23.00 -0.66
N TYR A 5 -16.35 -22.79 0.30
CA TYR A 5 -16.17 -23.13 1.70
C TYR A 5 -17.39 -23.92 2.20
N GLN A 6 -17.19 -24.79 3.19
CA GLN A 6 -18.25 -25.62 3.78
C GLN A 6 -17.93 -25.88 5.26
N PHE A 7 -18.93 -25.74 6.11
CA PHE A 7 -18.93 -26.20 7.50
C PHE A 7 -20.14 -27.14 7.65
N ASP A 8 -19.91 -28.38 8.08
CA ASP A 8 -20.93 -29.43 8.12
C ASP A 8 -21.13 -29.95 9.55
N ASP A 9 -22.26 -30.61 9.79
CA ASP A 9 -22.65 -31.18 11.10
C ASP A 9 -22.65 -30.13 12.24
N LEU A 10 -23.07 -28.91 11.92
CA LEU A 10 -23.25 -27.83 12.88
C LEU A 10 -24.53 -28.06 13.70
N ARG A 11 -24.53 -27.60 14.96
CA ARG A 11 -25.75 -27.59 15.78
C ARG A 11 -26.62 -26.39 15.39
N PRO A 12 -27.95 -26.46 15.53
CA PRO A 12 -28.79 -25.29 15.37
C PRO A 12 -28.32 -24.12 16.26
N GLY A 13 -28.30 -22.92 15.70
CA GLY A 13 -27.85 -21.71 16.38
C GLY A 13 -27.39 -20.62 15.42
N GLN A 14 -26.88 -19.54 16.02
CA GLN A 14 -26.42 -18.35 15.29
C GLN A 14 -24.93 -18.45 14.95
N TYR A 15 -24.61 -18.26 13.68
CA TYR A 15 -23.25 -18.33 13.14
C TYR A 15 -22.92 -17.07 12.36
N GLN A 16 -21.63 -16.72 12.32
CA GLN A 16 -21.10 -15.65 11.48
C GLN A 16 -19.86 -16.18 10.79
N LEU A 17 -19.76 -15.94 9.49
CA LEU A 17 -18.58 -16.25 8.71
C LEU A 17 -17.63 -15.07 8.78
N HIS A 18 -16.33 -15.36 8.85
CA HIS A 18 -15.30 -14.34 8.93
C HIS A 18 -14.09 -14.74 8.11
N ILE A 19 -13.68 -13.86 7.20
CA ILE A 19 -12.45 -13.92 6.44
C ILE A 19 -11.42 -13.03 7.16
N PRO A 20 -10.41 -13.62 7.83
CA PRO A 20 -9.40 -12.85 8.54
C PRO A 20 -8.65 -11.88 7.64
N VAL A 21 -8.27 -10.72 8.19
CA VAL A 21 -7.44 -9.70 7.51
C VAL A 21 -6.16 -10.29 6.89
N ALA A 22 -5.62 -11.35 7.50
CA ALA A 22 -4.43 -12.05 6.99
C ALA A 22 -4.60 -12.63 5.58
N ASN A 23 -5.83 -12.79 5.06
CA ASN A 23 -6.03 -13.20 3.66
C ASN A 23 -5.78 -12.06 2.65
N PHE A 24 -5.78 -10.81 3.13
CA PHE A 24 -5.55 -9.59 2.36
C PHE A 24 -4.13 -9.05 2.54
N ASP A 25 -3.31 -9.67 3.39
CA ASP A 25 -1.90 -9.32 3.56
C ASP A 25 -1.14 -9.46 2.23
N PRO A 26 -0.01 -8.75 2.06
CA PRO A 26 0.83 -8.86 0.87
C PRO A 26 1.16 -10.31 0.49
N GLY A 27 0.85 -10.68 -0.75
CA GLY A 27 1.08 -12.02 -1.31
C GLY A 27 0.05 -13.08 -0.93
N GLN A 28 -1.02 -12.73 -0.21
CA GLN A 28 -2.08 -13.66 0.19
C GLN A 28 -3.21 -13.73 -0.85
N PRO A 29 -4.15 -14.70 -0.75
CA PRO A 29 -5.11 -14.97 -1.82
C PRO A 29 -6.03 -13.81 -2.21
N LEU A 30 -6.33 -12.91 -1.28
CA LEU A 30 -7.18 -11.72 -1.49
C LEU A 30 -6.36 -10.43 -1.48
N ASP A 31 -5.05 -10.54 -1.67
CA ASP A 31 -4.16 -9.39 -1.74
C ASP A 31 -4.64 -8.38 -2.81
N GLY A 32 -4.97 -7.17 -2.35
CA GLY A 32 -5.35 -6.04 -3.19
C GLY A 32 -6.76 -6.12 -3.74
N PHE A 33 -7.53 -7.17 -3.42
CA PHE A 33 -8.94 -7.27 -3.81
C PHE A 33 -9.81 -6.35 -2.96
N VAL A 34 -10.89 -5.86 -3.56
CA VAL A 34 -11.89 -5.02 -2.91
C VAL A 34 -13.21 -5.80 -2.76
N THR A 35 -13.96 -5.50 -1.70
CA THR A 35 -15.30 -6.09 -1.50
C THR A 35 -16.28 -5.47 -2.49
N CYS A 36 -17.18 -6.29 -3.01
CA CYS A 36 -18.32 -5.79 -3.77
C CYS A 36 -19.22 -4.99 -2.84
N THR A 37 -19.71 -3.84 -3.29
CA THR A 37 -20.59 -3.01 -2.46
C THR A 37 -21.99 -3.60 -2.40
N GLY A 38 -22.59 -3.60 -1.21
CA GLY A 38 -24.01 -3.85 -1.04
C GLY A 38 -24.31 -5.18 -0.35
N ALA A 39 -23.96 -5.24 0.93
CA ALA A 39 -24.28 -6.37 1.80
C ALA A 39 -25.79 -6.70 1.76
N GLY A 40 -26.10 -7.86 1.17
CA GLY A 40 -27.32 -8.60 1.33
C GLY A 40 -27.64 -8.77 2.81
N ALA A 41 -28.83 -8.32 3.20
CA ALA A 41 -29.29 -8.40 4.58
C ALA A 41 -30.13 -9.66 4.83
N ASP A 42 -30.35 -10.48 3.80
CA ASP A 42 -31.24 -11.61 3.87
C ASP A 42 -30.47 -12.94 3.86
N GLU A 43 -31.17 -13.95 4.35
CA GLU A 43 -30.68 -15.32 4.49
C GLU A 43 -31.27 -16.22 3.40
N VAL A 44 -32.01 -15.67 2.44
CA VAL A 44 -32.95 -16.41 1.58
C VAL A 44 -32.64 -16.28 0.09
N SER A 45 -31.87 -15.27 -0.31
CA SER A 45 -31.40 -15.04 -1.68
C SER A 45 -30.05 -15.72 -1.87
N ASP A 46 -29.80 -16.30 -3.05
CA ASP A 46 -28.61 -17.13 -3.28
C ASP A 46 -27.41 -16.35 -3.84
N GLN A 47 -26.32 -17.09 -4.06
CA GLN A 47 -24.96 -16.63 -4.43
C GLN A 47 -24.83 -15.80 -5.73
N ASN A 48 -25.94 -15.56 -6.43
CA ASN A 48 -25.95 -14.78 -7.68
C ASN A 48 -26.88 -13.56 -7.63
N VAL A 49 -27.57 -13.35 -6.50
CA VAL A 49 -28.56 -12.28 -6.33
C VAL A 49 -28.04 -11.18 -5.40
N ASP A 50 -27.35 -11.54 -4.32
CA ASP A 50 -26.71 -10.61 -3.39
C ASP A 50 -25.35 -11.14 -2.90
N GLU A 51 -24.66 -10.34 -2.08
CA GLU A 51 -23.42 -10.75 -1.41
C GLU A 51 -23.54 -10.50 0.10
N ASN A 52 -23.05 -11.39 0.96
CA ASN A 52 -23.30 -11.26 2.41
C ASN A 52 -22.17 -10.62 3.23
N GLY A 53 -21.08 -10.19 2.61
CA GLY A 53 -19.93 -9.57 3.26
C GLY A 53 -20.23 -8.16 3.74
N GLN A 54 -19.99 -7.88 5.03
CA GLN A 54 -20.13 -6.53 5.55
C GLN A 54 -18.96 -5.65 5.06
N ASP A 55 -19.31 -4.68 4.22
CA ASP A 55 -18.44 -3.63 3.68
C ASP A 55 -17.82 -2.77 4.80
N LEU A 56 -16.69 -3.21 5.35
CA LEU A 56 -15.82 -2.40 6.20
C LEU A 56 -14.43 -2.34 5.57
N SER A 57 -13.71 -1.25 5.83
CA SER A 57 -12.28 -1.19 5.51
C SER A 57 -11.57 -2.37 6.16
N VAL A 58 -10.76 -3.06 5.37
CA VAL A 58 -10.24 -4.42 5.60
C VAL A 58 -9.40 -4.59 6.87
N ALA A 59 -9.20 -3.52 7.66
CA ALA A 59 -8.38 -3.49 8.88
C ALA A 59 -8.74 -4.55 9.93
N GLY A 60 -9.96 -5.12 9.89
CA GLY A 60 -10.39 -6.23 10.75
C GLY A 60 -10.68 -7.55 10.04
N GLY A 61 -10.54 -7.63 8.72
CA GLY A 61 -11.11 -8.70 7.90
C GLY A 61 -12.58 -8.43 7.54
N ILE A 62 -13.20 -9.36 6.81
CA ILE A 62 -14.58 -9.23 6.32
C ILE A 62 -15.44 -10.29 6.99
N SER A 63 -16.54 -9.88 7.60
CA SER A 63 -17.52 -10.77 8.23
C SER A 63 -18.84 -10.74 7.51
N SER A 64 -19.57 -11.83 7.51
CA SER A 64 -20.94 -11.86 7.03
C SER A 64 -21.93 -11.26 8.05
N ASN A 65 -23.21 -11.14 7.68
CA ASN A 65 -24.32 -11.15 8.64
C ASN A 65 -24.35 -12.43 9.50
N VAL A 66 -25.24 -12.45 10.49
CA VAL A 66 -25.45 -13.59 11.38
C VAL A 66 -26.52 -14.51 10.79
N PHE A 67 -26.11 -15.74 10.47
CA PHE A 67 -26.96 -16.82 9.97
C PHE A 67 -27.58 -17.58 11.14
N ASP A 68 -28.90 -17.73 11.18
CA ASP A 68 -29.61 -18.51 12.19
C ASP A 68 -29.97 -19.89 11.65
N LEU A 69 -29.09 -20.87 11.88
CA LEU A 69 -29.26 -22.22 11.38
C LEU A 69 -30.27 -23.00 12.24
N GLN A 70 -31.31 -23.54 11.62
CA GLN A 70 -32.41 -24.30 12.20
C GLN A 70 -32.69 -25.56 11.36
N SER A 71 -32.81 -26.72 12.02
CA SER A 71 -33.10 -27.97 11.31
C SER A 71 -34.48 -27.94 10.66
N GLY A 72 -34.52 -28.33 9.39
CA GLY A 72 -35.72 -28.41 8.55
C GLY A 72 -36.34 -27.07 8.18
N ALA A 73 -35.61 -25.97 8.37
CA ALA A 73 -36.11 -24.60 8.17
C ALA A 73 -35.13 -23.69 7.40
N GLU A 74 -34.06 -24.26 6.83
CA GLU A 74 -33.19 -23.50 5.94
C GLU A 74 -33.90 -23.13 4.63
N PRO A 75 -33.38 -22.13 3.89
CA PRO A 75 -33.76 -21.86 2.52
C PRO A 75 -33.76 -23.12 1.65
N MET A 76 -34.55 -23.10 0.59
CA MET A 76 -34.62 -24.20 -0.36
C MET A 76 -34.55 -23.65 -1.78
N GLY A 77 -33.86 -24.37 -2.66
CA GLY A 77 -33.78 -24.04 -4.07
C GLY A 77 -32.52 -23.27 -4.50
N GLU A 78 -31.60 -23.02 -3.58
CA GLU A 78 -30.23 -22.60 -3.89
C GLU A 78 -29.43 -23.72 -4.63
N ASP A 79 -28.33 -23.34 -5.28
CA ASP A 79 -27.42 -24.31 -5.91
C ASP A 79 -26.55 -25.01 -4.86
N GLN A 80 -26.95 -26.23 -4.48
CA GLN A 80 -26.20 -27.10 -3.58
C GLN A 80 -25.35 -28.17 -4.28
N SER A 81 -25.03 -27.99 -5.57
CA SER A 81 -24.27 -28.99 -6.34
C SER A 81 -22.87 -29.27 -5.80
N SER A 82 -22.32 -28.37 -5.00
CA SER A 82 -21.01 -28.48 -4.34
C SER A 82 -21.08 -29.05 -2.91
N TYR A 83 -22.27 -29.28 -2.35
CA TYR A 83 -22.43 -29.84 -1.00
C TYR A 83 -21.91 -31.28 -0.94
N THR A 84 -20.99 -31.55 -0.02
CA THR A 84 -20.38 -32.89 0.13
C THR A 84 -20.90 -33.69 1.33
N GLY A 85 -21.79 -33.09 2.15
CA GLY A 85 -22.34 -33.73 3.34
C GLY A 85 -23.57 -34.61 3.06
N ALA A 86 -24.28 -34.96 4.13
CA ALA A 86 -25.41 -35.90 4.07
C ALA A 86 -26.75 -35.30 4.55
N LEU A 87 -26.77 -34.02 4.91
CA LEU A 87 -27.97 -33.30 5.32
C LEU A 87 -28.89 -33.05 4.11
N THR A 88 -30.17 -32.76 4.39
CA THR A 88 -31.15 -32.43 3.35
C THR A 88 -31.08 -30.96 2.99
N ASP A 89 -31.63 -30.57 1.84
CA ASP A 89 -31.73 -29.17 1.39
C ASP A 89 -32.28 -28.25 2.49
N ALA A 90 -33.35 -28.68 3.19
CA ALA A 90 -33.95 -27.92 4.29
C ALA A 90 -33.12 -27.86 5.60
N ASP A 91 -31.95 -28.50 5.64
CA ASP A 91 -30.99 -28.50 6.77
C ASP A 91 -29.64 -27.89 6.37
N VAL A 92 -29.48 -27.40 5.14
CA VAL A 92 -28.24 -26.80 4.62
C VAL A 92 -28.56 -25.40 4.13
N ASN A 93 -27.65 -24.46 4.38
CA ASN A 93 -27.81 -23.08 3.94
C ASN A 93 -26.60 -22.67 3.11
N PHE A 94 -26.80 -22.49 1.80
CA PHE A 94 -25.80 -22.03 0.84
C PHE A 94 -26.14 -20.68 0.22
N THR A 95 -26.88 -19.85 0.96
CA THR A 95 -27.10 -18.45 0.59
C THR A 95 -25.87 -17.59 0.92
N ALA A 96 -25.14 -17.94 1.98
CA ALA A 96 -23.93 -17.24 2.39
C ALA A 96 -22.85 -17.21 1.30
N ASP A 97 -22.43 -16.01 0.91
CA ASP A 97 -21.30 -15.83 0.03
C ASP A 97 -20.51 -14.53 0.31
N PHE A 98 -19.41 -14.36 -0.43
CA PHE A 98 -18.59 -13.17 -0.37
C PHE A 98 -18.16 -12.81 -1.78
N CYS A 99 -18.26 -11.52 -2.12
CA CYS A 99 -17.86 -11.02 -3.42
C CYS A 99 -16.60 -10.16 -3.29
N PHE A 100 -15.56 -10.56 -4.04
CA PHE A 100 -14.31 -9.82 -4.17
C PHE A 100 -13.97 -9.64 -5.64
N TYR A 101 -13.56 -8.44 -6.03
CA TYR A 101 -13.11 -8.17 -7.38
C TYR A 101 -11.74 -7.49 -7.37
N PRO A 102 -10.92 -7.69 -8.42
CA PRO A 102 -9.68 -6.94 -8.56
C PRO A 102 -10.04 -5.46 -8.72
N PRO A 103 -9.31 -4.55 -8.05
CA PRO A 103 -9.61 -3.13 -8.08
C PRO A 103 -9.56 -2.66 -9.54
N THR A 104 -10.51 -1.82 -9.92
CA THR A 104 -10.56 -1.24 -11.27
C THR A 104 -9.76 0.05 -11.36
N GLU A 105 -9.62 0.75 -10.24
CA GLU A 105 -8.84 1.97 -10.12
C GLU A 105 -7.41 1.63 -9.68
N ARG A 106 -6.50 2.56 -9.93
CA ARG A 106 -5.08 2.44 -9.62
C ARG A 106 -4.62 3.73 -8.98
N VAL A 107 -3.57 3.62 -8.19
CA VAL A 107 -2.91 4.73 -7.54
C VAL A 107 -1.45 4.82 -7.98
N ALA A 108 -0.82 5.98 -7.78
CA ALA A 108 0.60 6.19 -8.02
C ALA A 108 1.25 6.94 -6.87
N VAL A 109 2.57 6.78 -6.72
CA VAL A 109 3.39 7.54 -5.77
C VAL A 109 4.69 8.02 -6.41
N GLY A 110 5.12 9.23 -6.08
CA GLY A 110 6.33 9.91 -6.54
C GLY A 110 6.84 10.86 -5.46
N ASN A 111 7.95 11.56 -5.62
CA ASN A 111 8.16 12.54 -6.69
C ASN A 111 9.65 12.77 -7.00
N LEU A 112 10.42 13.28 -6.04
CA LEU A 112 11.74 13.87 -6.30
C LEU A 112 12.82 13.38 -5.34
N VAL A 113 14.05 13.25 -5.84
CA VAL A 113 15.27 13.19 -5.03
C VAL A 113 16.14 14.39 -5.38
N TRP A 114 16.61 15.15 -4.39
CA TRP A 114 17.44 16.33 -4.63
C TRP A 114 18.64 16.45 -3.69
N ILE A 115 19.51 17.40 -4.04
CA ILE A 115 20.66 17.80 -3.24
C ILE A 115 20.30 19.07 -2.47
N ASP A 116 20.13 18.91 -1.16
CA ASP A 116 19.79 19.96 -0.20
C ASP A 116 21.09 20.68 0.23
N ASP A 117 21.60 21.55 -0.65
CA ASP A 117 22.86 22.28 -0.47
C ASP A 117 22.70 23.79 -0.30
N GLY A 118 21.45 24.28 -0.20
CA GLY A 118 21.12 25.71 -0.14
C GLY A 118 21.45 26.46 -1.43
N GLY A 119 21.58 25.75 -2.55
CA GLY A 119 21.84 26.31 -3.87
C GLY A 119 20.92 27.49 -4.18
N GLY A 120 21.42 28.51 -4.89
CA GLY A 120 20.58 29.63 -5.33
C GLY A 120 20.05 30.57 -4.24
N GLY A 121 20.56 30.48 -3.00
CA GLY A 121 20.13 31.33 -1.89
C GLY A 121 19.16 30.65 -0.92
N GLY A 122 19.07 29.33 -1.00
CA GLY A 122 18.39 28.45 -0.08
C GLY A 122 19.10 28.23 1.26
N VAL A 123 18.58 27.28 2.04
CA VAL A 123 19.17 26.88 3.33
C VAL A 123 19.48 25.39 3.31
N ALA A 124 20.76 25.03 3.24
CA ALA A 124 21.19 23.64 3.26
C ALA A 124 20.74 22.89 4.53
N ASP A 125 20.47 21.61 4.37
CA ASP A 125 20.11 20.65 5.43
C ASP A 125 18.83 21.04 6.17
N ASN A 126 17.86 21.63 5.47
CA ASN A 126 16.57 22.03 6.05
C ASN A 126 15.42 21.10 5.65
N GLY A 127 15.68 20.12 4.77
CA GLY A 127 14.67 19.19 4.27
C GLY A 127 13.62 19.86 3.39
N ILE A 128 13.92 21.00 2.78
CA ILE A 128 13.02 21.76 1.91
C ILE A 128 13.76 22.08 0.61
N LEU A 129 13.20 21.69 -0.53
CA LEU A 129 13.68 22.13 -1.83
C LEU A 129 13.47 23.63 -2.00
N ASP A 130 14.54 24.41 -1.83
CA ASP A 130 14.51 25.86 -1.95
C ASP A 130 15.63 26.45 -2.82
N GLY A 131 15.49 27.73 -3.16
CA GLY A 131 16.43 28.44 -4.02
C GLY A 131 16.57 27.83 -5.42
N ALA A 132 17.74 27.27 -5.71
CA ALA A 132 18.09 26.61 -6.96
C ALA A 132 18.83 25.29 -6.71
N GLU A 133 18.48 24.61 -5.62
CA GLU A 133 18.88 23.24 -5.35
C GLU A 133 18.51 22.31 -6.51
N VAL A 134 19.30 21.26 -6.69
CA VAL A 134 19.28 20.45 -7.90
C VAL A 134 18.80 19.03 -7.61
N GLY A 135 17.94 18.51 -8.48
CA GLY A 135 17.57 17.11 -8.44
C GLY A 135 18.73 16.16 -8.73
N ALA A 136 18.67 14.96 -8.16
CA ALA A 136 19.69 13.93 -8.28
C ALA A 136 19.22 12.79 -9.18
N ASP A 137 19.72 12.75 -10.41
CA ASP A 137 19.46 11.67 -11.37
C ASP A 137 20.29 10.40 -11.07
N GLY A 138 19.77 9.24 -11.49
CA GLY A 138 20.46 7.95 -11.42
C GLY A 138 20.32 7.22 -10.08
N VAL A 139 19.57 7.78 -9.12
CA VAL A 139 19.33 7.18 -7.80
C VAL A 139 18.36 6.02 -7.97
N SER A 140 18.74 4.82 -7.51
CA SER A 140 17.86 3.64 -7.54
C SER A 140 16.92 3.59 -6.34
N LEU A 141 15.62 3.46 -6.60
CA LEU A 141 14.58 3.35 -5.59
C LEU A 141 13.79 2.05 -5.75
N ALA A 142 13.23 1.57 -4.64
CA ALA A 142 12.32 0.45 -4.59
C ALA A 142 11.09 0.80 -3.76
N LEU A 143 9.91 0.37 -4.22
CA LEU A 143 8.66 0.49 -3.50
C LEU A 143 8.37 -0.81 -2.76
N TYR A 144 8.05 -0.72 -1.49
CA TYR A 144 7.63 -1.85 -0.67
C TYR A 144 6.26 -1.59 -0.09
N ARG A 145 5.57 -2.66 0.29
CA ARG A 145 4.40 -2.53 1.15
C ARG A 145 4.80 -2.37 2.60
N CYS A 146 4.02 -1.60 3.34
CA CYS A 146 4.24 -1.44 4.77
C CYS A 146 4.17 -2.78 5.52
N GLY A 147 5.10 -2.96 6.46
CA GLY A 147 5.33 -4.23 7.15
C GLY A 147 6.24 -5.21 6.41
N VAL A 148 6.52 -5.02 5.12
CA VAL A 148 7.51 -5.83 4.39
C VAL A 148 8.91 -5.28 4.68
N GLN A 149 9.81 -6.10 5.23
CA GLN A 149 11.16 -5.68 5.58
C GLN A 149 12.11 -5.69 4.36
N VAL A 150 12.84 -4.58 4.13
CA VAL A 150 13.89 -4.46 3.10
C VAL A 150 14.92 -5.59 3.23
N GLY A 151 15.25 -6.23 2.11
CA GLY A 151 16.22 -7.32 2.05
C GLY A 151 15.71 -8.68 2.53
N VAL A 152 14.48 -8.74 3.06
CA VAL A 152 13.78 -10.00 3.41
C VAL A 152 12.63 -10.23 2.43
N GLY A 153 11.76 -9.23 2.26
CA GLY A 153 10.67 -9.29 1.31
C GLY A 153 11.05 -8.76 -0.07
N THR A 154 10.21 -9.07 -1.06
CA THR A 154 10.37 -8.59 -2.43
C THR A 154 9.72 -7.20 -2.56
N PRO A 155 10.39 -6.23 -3.21
CA PRO A 155 9.75 -4.96 -3.53
C PRO A 155 8.58 -5.17 -4.52
N VAL A 156 7.59 -4.31 -4.41
CA VAL A 156 6.46 -4.22 -5.34
C VAL A 156 6.94 -3.81 -6.72
N SER A 157 7.83 -2.82 -6.76
CA SER A 157 8.42 -2.28 -7.97
C SER A 157 9.75 -1.58 -7.67
N SER A 158 10.51 -1.25 -8.71
CA SER A 158 11.76 -0.49 -8.61
C SER A 158 11.88 0.49 -9.76
N THR A 159 12.49 1.65 -9.51
CA THR A 159 12.72 2.69 -10.51
C THR A 159 14.07 3.38 -10.28
N VAL A 160 14.44 4.29 -11.18
CA VAL A 160 15.65 5.11 -11.09
C VAL A 160 15.27 6.55 -11.41
N THR A 161 15.75 7.50 -10.61
CA THR A 161 15.47 8.93 -10.86
C THR A 161 16.04 9.40 -12.19
N ALA A 162 15.31 10.29 -12.86
CA ALA A 162 15.71 10.90 -14.11
C ALA A 162 15.04 12.25 -14.32
N GLY A 163 15.56 13.05 -15.25
CA GLY A 163 14.91 14.29 -15.68
C GLY A 163 15.02 15.41 -14.66
N GLY A 164 16.01 15.36 -13.77
CA GLY A 164 16.18 16.32 -12.69
C GLY A 164 15.69 15.77 -11.35
N GLY A 165 15.98 14.50 -11.05
CA GLY A 165 15.70 13.86 -9.77
C GLY A 165 14.34 13.18 -9.66
N PHE A 166 13.50 13.24 -10.70
CA PHE A 166 12.13 12.75 -10.61
C PHE A 166 12.05 11.23 -10.70
N TYR A 167 11.09 10.66 -9.97
CA TYR A 167 10.74 9.25 -10.02
C TYR A 167 9.23 9.07 -9.81
N GLN A 168 8.70 7.92 -10.25
CA GLN A 168 7.31 7.55 -10.00
C GLN A 168 7.17 6.02 -9.96
N PHE A 169 6.20 5.56 -9.18
CA PHE A 169 5.64 4.22 -9.20
C PHE A 169 4.16 4.33 -9.57
N ASP A 170 3.79 3.79 -10.72
CA ASP A 170 2.47 3.99 -11.31
C ASP A 170 1.69 2.66 -11.38
N THR A 171 0.39 2.74 -11.62
CA THR A 171 -0.51 1.58 -11.79
C THR A 171 -0.53 0.62 -10.59
N LEU A 172 -0.41 1.16 -9.38
CA LEU A 172 -0.44 0.39 -8.13
C LEU A 172 -1.87 0.06 -7.73
N VAL A 173 -2.05 -1.07 -7.04
CA VAL A 173 -3.31 -1.33 -6.31
C VAL A 173 -3.31 -0.50 -5.03
N GLN A 174 -4.49 -0.12 -4.54
CA GLN A 174 -4.64 0.57 -3.27
C GLN A 174 -3.94 -0.16 -2.11
N GLY A 175 -3.52 0.59 -1.09
CA GLY A 175 -2.92 0.05 0.11
C GLY A 175 -1.75 0.88 0.62
N SER A 176 -1.08 0.37 1.66
CA SER A 176 -0.02 1.10 2.33
C SER A 176 1.38 0.71 1.84
N TYR A 177 2.16 1.70 1.41
CA TYR A 177 3.47 1.54 0.78
C TYR A 177 4.53 2.46 1.38
N TYR A 178 5.81 2.12 1.24
CA TYR A 178 6.91 3.04 1.52
C TYR A 178 7.96 2.95 0.41
N VAL A 179 8.60 4.09 0.14
CA VAL A 179 9.68 4.20 -0.85
C VAL A 179 11.01 4.03 -0.14
N HIS A 180 11.93 3.32 -0.80
CA HIS A 180 13.24 3.01 -0.27
C HIS A 180 14.35 3.39 -1.26
N VAL A 181 15.24 4.29 -0.84
CA VAL A 181 16.49 4.62 -1.52
C VAL A 181 17.54 3.58 -1.18
N ALA A 182 17.96 2.81 -2.18
CA ALA A 182 18.84 1.66 -1.98
C ALA A 182 20.22 2.06 -1.41
N PRO A 183 20.84 1.23 -0.54
CA PRO A 183 22.14 1.51 0.06
C PRO A 183 23.27 1.57 -0.98
N ALA A 184 23.07 0.90 -2.12
CA ALA A 184 24.02 0.94 -3.24
C ALA A 184 24.26 2.37 -3.76
N ASN A 185 23.29 3.28 -3.64
CA ASN A 185 23.44 4.66 -4.11
C ASN A 185 24.51 5.46 -3.35
N PHE A 186 24.87 5.02 -2.14
CA PHE A 186 25.81 5.71 -1.25
C PHE A 186 27.26 5.19 -1.37
N ALA A 187 27.49 4.15 -2.18
CA ALA A 187 28.82 3.61 -2.41
C ALA A 187 29.69 4.57 -3.24
N ASP A 188 31.01 4.41 -3.15
CA ASP A 188 31.95 5.26 -3.90
C ASP A 188 31.65 5.25 -5.42
N GLY A 189 31.50 6.45 -5.98
CA GLY A 189 31.20 6.63 -7.41
C GLY A 189 29.73 6.46 -7.80
N GLN A 190 28.84 6.29 -6.83
CA GLN A 190 27.39 6.25 -7.03
C GLN A 190 26.75 7.64 -6.79
N PRO A 191 25.51 7.88 -7.21
CA PRO A 191 24.90 9.22 -7.25
C PRO A 191 24.89 9.94 -5.89
N LEU A 192 24.71 9.20 -4.80
CA LEU A 192 24.65 9.73 -3.43
C LEU A 192 25.92 9.41 -2.63
N ALA A 193 27.05 9.20 -3.31
CA ALA A 193 28.32 8.96 -2.64
C ALA A 193 28.67 10.13 -1.70
N ARG A 194 28.84 9.82 -0.41
CA ARG A 194 29.14 10.79 0.67
C ARG A 194 27.99 11.73 1.05
N TYR A 195 26.78 11.47 0.57
CA TYR A 195 25.58 12.16 1.04
C TYR A 195 24.94 11.41 2.20
N ILE A 196 24.21 12.14 3.04
CA ILE A 196 23.32 11.62 4.08
C ILE A 196 21.94 12.21 3.86
N SER A 197 20.89 11.57 4.37
CA SER A 197 19.54 12.17 4.38
C SER A 197 19.62 13.54 5.04
N SER A 198 18.92 14.51 4.48
CA SER A 198 18.70 15.81 5.12
C SER A 198 18.02 15.62 6.48
N THR A 199 18.11 16.64 7.33
CA THR A 199 17.28 16.69 8.53
C THR A 199 15.88 17.18 8.20
N GLY A 200 14.92 16.82 9.06
CA GLY A 200 13.58 17.39 9.00
C GLY A 200 12.53 16.45 8.44
N GLN A 201 12.73 15.13 8.57
CA GLN A 201 11.76 14.11 8.16
C GLN A 201 10.30 14.51 8.38
N GLY A 202 9.61 14.71 7.27
CA GLY A 202 8.18 14.83 7.08
C GLY A 202 7.45 13.60 7.60
N ALA A 203 6.37 13.86 8.34
CA ALA A 203 5.58 12.82 8.99
C ALA A 203 4.22 12.57 8.31
N ASP A 204 3.87 13.38 7.30
CA ASP A 204 2.59 13.32 6.63
C ASP A 204 2.74 13.05 5.12
N GLU A 205 1.58 12.85 4.48
CA GLU A 205 1.43 12.60 3.05
C GLU A 205 0.80 13.81 2.35
N LEU A 206 0.92 15.01 2.96
CA LEU A 206 0.24 16.23 2.53
C LEU A 206 1.21 17.30 2.06
N SER A 207 2.39 17.34 2.68
CA SER A 207 3.45 18.28 2.40
C SER A 207 4.33 17.73 1.26
N ASP A 208 4.67 18.57 0.30
CA ASP A 208 5.52 18.23 -0.86
C ASP A 208 6.92 18.83 -0.66
N GLN A 209 7.82 18.58 -1.60
CA GLN A 209 9.24 18.94 -1.55
C GLN A 209 9.56 20.39 -1.15
N ASN A 210 8.65 21.34 -1.36
CA ASN A 210 8.81 22.75 -0.97
C ASN A 210 8.45 23.06 0.50
N ALA A 211 8.02 22.05 1.25
CA ALA A 211 7.57 22.15 2.63
C ALA A 211 8.30 21.16 3.56
N ASP A 212 8.59 19.94 3.08
CA ASP A 212 9.38 18.93 3.81
C ASP A 212 10.02 17.89 2.85
N GLU A 213 10.65 16.87 3.44
CA GLU A 213 11.21 15.68 2.80
C GLU A 213 10.86 14.45 3.64
N ASN A 214 10.67 13.25 3.10
CA ASN A 214 10.10 12.12 3.87
C ASN A 214 11.11 11.02 4.21
N GLY A 215 12.37 11.16 3.81
CA GLY A 215 13.45 10.24 4.13
C GLY A 215 13.76 10.15 5.62
N GLY A 216 14.04 8.96 6.11
CA GLY A 216 14.50 8.80 7.49
C GLY A 216 15.90 9.40 7.72
N ASP A 217 16.01 10.41 8.58
CA ASP A 217 17.26 11.11 8.97
C ASP A 217 18.38 10.18 9.49
N THR A 218 18.01 8.99 10.00
CA THR A 218 18.99 8.06 10.55
C THR A 218 19.66 7.28 9.42
N LEU A 219 20.93 7.61 9.13
CA LEU A 219 21.72 6.83 8.18
C LEU A 219 21.80 5.35 8.61
N THR A 220 21.18 4.47 7.84
CA THR A 220 21.24 3.03 8.07
C THR A 220 22.14 2.35 7.04
N VAL A 221 22.73 1.21 7.43
CA VAL A 221 23.47 0.35 6.48
C VAL A 221 22.56 -0.21 5.38
N VAL A 222 21.24 -0.16 5.58
CA VAL A 222 20.25 -0.71 4.65
C VAL A 222 19.67 0.34 3.69
N GLY A 223 20.09 1.61 3.74
CA GLY A 223 19.60 2.69 2.88
C GLY A 223 18.75 3.72 3.64
N VAL A 224 17.93 4.48 2.91
CA VAL A 224 16.98 5.46 3.48
C VAL A 224 15.58 5.09 3.04
N SER A 225 14.62 5.07 3.95
CA SER A 225 13.22 4.78 3.65
C SER A 225 12.34 5.93 4.09
N SER A 226 11.22 6.11 3.38
CA SER A 226 10.16 6.99 3.81
C SER A 226 9.33 6.41 4.95
N ASN A 227 8.41 7.22 5.49
CA ASN A 227 7.24 6.71 6.20
C ASN A 227 6.30 5.94 5.24
N CYS A 228 5.28 5.32 5.83
CA CYS A 228 4.23 4.64 5.09
C CYS A 228 3.23 5.64 4.52
N PHE A 229 2.94 5.50 3.24
CA PHE A 229 1.91 6.20 2.48
C PHE A 229 0.67 5.29 2.33
N ASP A 230 -0.52 5.74 2.71
CA ASP A 230 -1.79 5.02 2.51
C ASP A 230 -2.47 5.45 1.21
N LEU A 231 -2.20 4.70 0.14
CA LEU A 231 -2.67 5.06 -1.19
C LEU A 231 -4.09 4.52 -1.45
N GLN A 232 -5.06 5.42 -1.64
CA GLN A 232 -6.48 5.13 -1.79
C GLN A 232 -7.09 5.88 -2.99
N PRO A 233 -7.88 5.19 -3.84
CA PRO A 233 -8.43 5.81 -5.03
C PRO A 233 -9.35 7.00 -4.77
N ASN A 234 -9.24 8.04 -5.61
CA ASN A 234 -10.01 9.29 -5.58
C ASN A 234 -10.00 10.01 -4.22
N SER A 235 -8.93 9.83 -3.46
CA SER A 235 -8.78 10.43 -2.14
C SER A 235 -7.35 10.85 -1.80
N GLU A 236 -6.44 10.75 -2.76
CA GLU A 236 -5.11 11.35 -2.63
C GLU A 236 -5.22 12.87 -2.53
N VAL A 237 -4.15 13.47 -2.02
CA VAL A 237 -3.98 14.93 -2.03
C VAL A 237 -3.98 15.41 -3.49
N SER A 238 -4.48 16.62 -3.73
CA SER A 238 -4.70 17.20 -5.07
C SER A 238 -4.14 18.62 -5.20
N ALA A 239 -3.17 18.97 -4.35
CA ALA A 239 -2.60 20.31 -4.26
C ALA A 239 -1.06 20.33 -4.35
N GLU A 240 -0.47 19.17 -4.64
CA GLU A 240 0.96 18.91 -4.81
C GLU A 240 1.44 19.21 -6.24
N ASP A 241 2.76 19.35 -6.42
CA ASP A 241 3.33 19.58 -7.75
C ASP A 241 3.42 18.27 -8.54
N GLN A 242 2.36 18.00 -9.31
CA GLN A 242 2.30 16.86 -10.23
C GLN A 242 2.77 17.17 -11.66
N SER A 243 3.45 18.30 -11.90
CA SER A 243 3.80 18.72 -13.26
C SER A 243 4.66 17.73 -14.05
N ASN A 244 5.33 16.82 -13.34
CA ASN A 244 6.23 15.81 -13.90
C ASN A 244 5.59 14.40 -13.94
N TYR A 245 4.33 14.23 -13.54
CA TYR A 245 3.64 12.95 -13.67
C TYR A 245 3.41 12.62 -15.15
N THR A 246 3.89 11.44 -15.56
CA THR A 246 3.80 10.99 -16.96
C THR A 246 2.77 9.90 -17.19
N GLY A 247 2.06 9.48 -16.14
CA GLY A 247 1.03 8.45 -16.22
C GLY A 247 -0.32 9.01 -16.70
N ALA A 248 -1.37 8.23 -16.49
CA ALA A 248 -2.72 8.51 -17.01
C ALA A 248 -3.79 8.62 -15.91
N LEU A 249 -3.40 8.51 -14.64
CA LEU A 249 -4.30 8.72 -13.51
C LEU A 249 -4.61 10.21 -13.34
N ASP A 250 -5.78 10.50 -12.81
CA ASP A 250 -6.13 11.83 -12.32
C ASP A 250 -5.46 12.11 -10.97
N ASP A 251 -5.47 13.39 -10.62
CA ASP A 251 -4.72 13.99 -9.51
C ASP A 251 -5.06 13.33 -8.17
N ASP A 252 -6.35 13.05 -7.92
CA ASP A 252 -6.86 12.40 -6.71
C ASP A 252 -6.58 10.88 -6.64
N ASN A 253 -5.82 10.35 -7.60
CA ASN A 253 -5.27 9.00 -7.63
C ASN A 253 -3.73 8.98 -7.61
N VAL A 254 -3.08 10.14 -7.47
CA VAL A 254 -1.62 10.27 -7.53
C VAL A 254 -1.13 10.99 -6.27
N ASN A 255 -0.18 10.39 -5.56
CA ASN A 255 0.43 10.99 -4.39
C ASN A 255 1.89 11.36 -4.67
N PHE A 256 2.15 12.63 -4.94
CA PHE A 256 3.49 13.13 -5.28
C PHE A 256 4.19 13.84 -4.11
N THR A 257 3.89 13.41 -2.88
CA THR A 257 4.47 13.95 -1.63
C THR A 257 5.58 13.08 -1.05
N ALA A 258 6.02 12.02 -1.74
CA ALA A 258 7.12 11.17 -1.28
C ALA A 258 8.43 11.65 -1.90
N ASP A 259 9.20 12.45 -1.20
CA ASP A 259 10.42 13.05 -1.71
C ASP A 259 11.57 12.94 -0.71
N PHE A 260 12.80 13.14 -1.19
CA PHE A 260 14.02 12.83 -0.45
C PHE A 260 15.10 13.89 -0.66
N GLY A 261 15.43 14.60 0.42
CA GLY A 261 16.53 15.54 0.49
C GLY A 261 17.84 14.87 0.92
N PHE A 262 18.95 15.24 0.28
CA PHE A 262 20.27 14.73 0.65
C PHE A 262 21.32 15.85 0.75
N VAL A 263 21.99 15.92 1.90
CA VAL A 263 23.09 16.85 2.15
C VAL A 263 24.45 16.15 2.16
N LEU A 264 25.48 16.86 1.69
CA LEU A 264 26.84 16.33 1.67
C LEU A 264 27.39 16.16 3.09
N LEU A 265 27.90 14.97 3.42
CA LEU A 265 28.62 14.76 4.68
C LEU A 265 29.95 15.53 4.66
N THR A 266 29.97 16.66 5.36
CA THR A 266 31.13 17.55 5.46
C THR A 266 32.04 17.21 6.64
N GLU A 267 31.55 16.45 7.62
CA GLU A 267 32.33 16.06 8.78
C GLU A 267 33.43 15.04 8.43
N ARG A 268 34.65 15.30 8.91
CA ARG A 268 35.79 14.40 8.75
C ARG A 268 36.34 14.05 10.13
N VAL A 269 36.46 12.76 10.41
CA VAL A 269 37.10 12.24 11.61
C VAL A 269 38.40 11.52 11.25
N ALA A 270 39.36 11.51 12.17
CA ALA A 270 40.61 10.76 12.05
C ALA A 270 40.93 10.05 13.37
N ILE A 271 41.50 8.85 13.29
CA ILE A 271 42.02 8.10 14.44
C ILE A 271 43.49 7.75 14.19
N GLY A 272 44.33 7.82 15.22
CA GLY A 272 45.75 7.50 15.11
C GLY A 272 46.36 7.08 16.44
N ASN A 273 47.39 6.24 16.38
CA ASN A 273 48.35 5.98 17.45
C ASN A 273 49.78 6.30 16.99
N LEU A 274 50.71 6.42 17.93
CA LEU A 274 52.15 6.52 17.67
C LEU A 274 52.76 5.14 17.39
#